data_AF-A0A4Y8LJV0-F1
#
_entry.id   AF-A0A4Y8LJV0-F1
#
_cell.length_a   1.000
_cell.length_b   1.000
_cell.length_c   1.000
_cell.angle_alpha   90.00
_cell.angle_beta   90.00
_cell.angle_gamma   90.00
#
_symmetry.space_group_name_H-M   'P 1'
#
loop_
_entity.id
_entity.type
_entity.pdbx_description
1 polymer ?
#
loop_
_entity_poly.entity_id
_entity_poly.type
_entity_poly.pdbx_seq_one_letter_code
_entity_poly.pdbx_strand_id
1 'polypeptide(L)'
;MNQDEILTLYSSLWQNREWRSLEEMIDSVHQEWLDQNTHPRLRKTPDEKFIISIERITGSSLTKLEQRKLVLFLSDLYRQTYFND
;
A
#
# COMPACT_ATOMS: atom_id res chain seq x y z
N MET A 1 5.79 6.44 -12.61
CA MET A 1 6.10 7.30 -11.45
C MET A 1 7.55 7.04 -11.09
N ASN A 2 8.27 8.05 -10.61
CA ASN A 2 9.59 7.80 -10.03
C ASN A 2 9.44 7.37 -8.56
N GLN A 3 10.53 6.90 -7.95
CA GLN A 3 10.50 6.36 -6.58
C GLN A 3 10.09 7.43 -5.54
N ASP A 4 10.61 8.65 -5.66
CA ASP A 4 10.31 9.76 -4.74
C ASP A 4 8.84 10.19 -4.78
N GLU A 5 8.23 10.19 -5.98
CA GLU A 5 6.81 10.48 -6.17
C GLU A 5 5.95 9.42 -5.47
N ILE A 6 6.28 8.13 -5.61
CA ILE A 6 5.55 7.04 -4.94
C ILE A 6 5.66 7.20 -3.42
N LEU A 7 6.88 7.43 -2.93
CA LEU A 7 7.17 7.56 -1.51
C LEU A 7 6.41 8.75 -0.90
N THR A 8 6.41 9.89 -1.58
CA THR A 8 5.71 11.11 -1.15
C THR A 8 4.20 10.89 -1.09
N LEU A 9 3.62 10.33 -2.16
CA LEU A 9 2.18 10.10 -2.22
C LEU A 9 1.73 9.06 -1.20
N TYR A 10 2.46 7.97 -1.05
CA TYR A 10 2.13 6.94 -0.06
C TYR A 10 2.27 7.47 1.37
N SER A 11 3.33 8.24 1.66
CA SER A 11 3.52 8.91 2.97
C SER A 11 2.35 9.81 3.32
N SER A 12 1.81 10.56 2.36
CA SER A 12 0.66 11.45 2.59
C SER A 12 -0.64 10.74 3.02
N LEU A 13 -0.74 9.42 2.83
CA LEU A 13 -1.88 8.64 3.31
C LEU A 13 -1.88 8.45 4.84
N TRP A 14 -0.77 8.79 5.50
CA TRP A 14 -0.54 8.53 6.91
C TRP A 14 -0.17 9.80 7.66
N GLN A 15 -0.72 10.00 8.85
CA GLN A 15 -0.48 11.24 9.61
C GLN A 15 0.93 11.34 10.21
N ASN A 16 1.55 10.21 10.56
CA ASN A 16 2.82 10.18 11.30
C ASN A 16 3.72 9.02 10.83
N ARG A 17 3.68 8.68 9.53
CA ARG A 17 4.59 7.69 8.95
C ARG A 17 5.30 8.29 7.77
N GLU A 18 6.62 8.22 7.84
CA GLU A 18 7.51 8.54 6.74
C GLU A 18 8.44 7.35 6.55
N TRP A 19 8.76 7.08 5.30
CA TRP A 19 9.69 6.04 4.90
C TRP A 19 10.93 6.69 4.29
N ARG A 20 12.10 6.12 4.55
CA ARG A 20 13.38 6.66 4.06
C ARG A 20 13.70 6.19 2.64
N SER A 21 13.06 5.11 2.19
CA SER A 21 13.23 4.55 0.86
C SER A 21 11.95 3.87 0.37
N LEU A 22 11.88 3.66 -0.94
CA LEU A 22 10.80 2.87 -1.55
C LEU A 22 10.79 1.42 -1.04
N GLU A 23 11.96 0.84 -0.79
CA GLU A 23 12.09 -0.53 -0.26
C GLU A 23 11.46 -0.66 1.14
N GLU A 24 11.78 0.27 2.05
CA GLU A 24 11.20 0.31 3.39
C GLU A 24 9.67 0.48 3.34
N MET A 25 9.18 1.30 2.39
CA MET A 25 7.76 1.48 2.15
C MET A 25 7.08 0.20 1.66
N ILE A 26 7.68 -0.50 0.69
CA ILE A 26 7.19 -1.76 0.14
C ILE A 26 7.14 -2.83 1.23
N ASP A 27 8.18 -2.94 2.06
CA ASP A 27 8.19 -3.86 3.18
C ASP A 27 7.03 -3.58 4.14
N SER A 28 6.81 -2.31 4.48
CA SER A 28 5.67 -1.93 5.31
C SER A 28 4.31 -2.27 4.66
N VAL A 29 4.19 -2.17 3.33
CA VAL A 29 2.98 -2.60 2.61
C VAL A 29 2.79 -4.11 2.72
N HIS A 30 3.84 -4.91 2.53
CA HIS A 30 3.76 -6.36 2.69
C HIS A 30 3.37 -6.76 4.12
N GLN A 31 3.95 -6.10 5.13
CA GLN A 31 3.58 -6.30 6.53
C GLN A 31 2.11 -5.98 6.79
N GLU A 32 1.60 -4.93 6.14
CA GLU A 32 0.19 -4.57 6.20
C GLU A 32 -0.69 -5.63 5.53
N TRP A 33 -0.34 -6.11 4.33
CA TRP A 33 -1.11 -7.13 3.62
C TRP A 33 -1.14 -8.48 4.33
N LEU A 34 -0.06 -8.84 5.01
CA LEU A 34 -0.01 -10.02 5.87
C LEU A 34 -0.74 -9.83 7.22
N ASP A 35 -1.19 -8.61 7.50
CA ASP A 35 -1.91 -8.23 8.71
C ASP A 35 -1.18 -8.72 9.98
N GLN A 36 0.16 -8.61 9.97
CA GLN A 36 1.02 -9.26 10.96
C GLN A 36 0.80 -8.74 12.39
N ASN A 37 0.41 -7.47 12.50
CA ASN A 37 0.18 -6.81 13.78
C ASN A 37 -1.22 -7.09 14.38
N THR A 38 -2.07 -7.84 13.68
CA THR A 38 -3.41 -8.21 14.15
C THR A 38 -3.37 -9.57 14.85
N HIS A 39 -4.07 -9.69 15.98
CA HIS A 39 -4.20 -10.94 16.72
C HIS A 39 -4.67 -12.06 15.76
N PRO A 40 -4.09 -13.28 15.80
CA PRO A 40 -4.34 -14.31 14.78
C PRO A 40 -5.83 -14.60 14.51
N ARG A 41 -6.68 -14.52 15.54
CA ARG A 41 -8.14 -14.73 15.42
C ARG A 41 -8.89 -13.65 14.63
N LEU A 42 -8.33 -12.46 14.48
CA LEU A 42 -8.93 -11.32 13.78
C LEU A 42 -8.20 -11.00 12.47
N ARG A 43 -7.19 -11.80 12.11
CA ARG A 43 -6.31 -11.57 10.98
C ARG A 43 -7.09 -11.64 9.67
N LYS A 44 -6.90 -10.63 8.84
CA LYS A 44 -7.45 -10.58 7.48
C LYS A 44 -6.53 -11.25 6.47
N THR A 45 -7.10 -11.73 5.38
CA THR A 45 -6.31 -12.28 4.28
C THR A 45 -5.56 -11.17 3.52
N PRO A 46 -4.50 -11.51 2.76
CA PRO A 46 -3.86 -10.57 1.85
C PRO A 46 -4.84 -9.87 0.90
N ASP A 47 -5.82 -10.59 0.35
CA ASP A 47 -6.83 -10.00 -0.54
C ASP A 47 -7.70 -8.95 0.17
N GLU A 48 -8.16 -9.25 1.39
CA GLU A 48 -8.94 -8.30 2.18
C GLU A 48 -8.12 -7.04 2.52
N LYS A 49 -6.84 -7.21 2.89
CA LYS A 49 -5.95 -6.09 3.20
C LYS A 49 -5.55 -5.29 1.97
N PHE A 50 -5.42 -5.93 0.83
CA PHE A 50 -5.21 -5.26 -0.44
C PHE A 50 -6.42 -4.37 -0.77
N ILE A 51 -7.65 -4.88 -0.66
CA ILE A 51 -8.87 -4.09 -0.84
C ILE A 51 -8.88 -2.88 0.11
N ILE A 52 -8.60 -3.08 1.40
CA ILE A 52 -8.50 -1.98 2.38
C ILE A 52 -7.45 -0.94 1.98
N SER A 53 -6.33 -1.37 1.39
CA SER A 53 -5.29 -0.46 0.88
C SER A 53 -5.81 0.40 -0.27
N ILE A 54 -6.57 -0.18 -1.20
CA ILE A 54 -7.21 0.54 -2.31
C ILE A 54 -8.29 1.49 -1.81
N GLU A 55 -9.10 1.08 -0.84
CA GLU A 55 -10.09 1.94 -0.18
C GLU A 55 -9.44 3.15 0.50
N ARG A 56 -8.31 2.95 1.20
CA ARG A 56 -7.55 4.05 1.81
C ARG A 56 -7.09 5.05 0.75
N ILE A 57 -6.55 4.57 -0.38
CA ILE A 57 -6.09 5.46 -1.45
C ILE A 57 -7.26 6.23 -2.06
N THR A 58 -8.34 5.54 -2.41
CA THR A 58 -9.49 6.14 -3.10
C THR A 58 -10.31 7.08 -2.20
N GLY A 59 -10.29 6.86 -0.89
CA GLY A 59 -10.88 7.73 0.14
C GLY A 59 -9.97 8.87 0.64
N SER A 60 -8.72 8.95 0.16
CA SER A 60 -7.76 9.99 0.59
C SER A 60 -8.04 11.36 -0.05
N SER A 61 -7.34 12.39 0.45
CA SER A 61 -7.35 13.75 -0.11
C SER A 61 -6.51 13.91 -1.39
N LEU A 62 -5.83 12.85 -1.85
CA LEU A 62 -5.07 12.85 -3.10
C LEU A 62 -5.98 13.19 -4.30
N THR A 63 -5.40 13.84 -5.31
CA THR A 63 -6.11 14.08 -6.56
C THR A 63 -6.47 12.76 -7.25
N LYS A 64 -7.50 12.77 -8.12
CA LYS A 64 -7.91 11.55 -8.84
C LYS A 64 -6.79 10.94 -9.68
N LEU A 65 -5.88 11.76 -10.20
CA LEU A 65 -4.71 11.28 -10.93
C LEU A 65 -3.71 10.58 -10.01
N GLU A 66 -3.41 11.16 -8.84
CA GLU A 66 -2.51 10.57 -7.85
C GLU A 66 -3.08 9.28 -7.24
N GLN A 67 -4.38 9.27 -6.93
CA GLN A 67 -5.08 8.06 -6.49
C GLN A 67 -4.92 6.94 -7.52
N ARG A 68 -5.22 7.23 -8.80
CA ARG A 68 -5.08 6.23 -9.89
C ARG A 68 -3.65 5.73 -10.02
N LYS A 69 -2.67 6.64 -9.98
CA LYS A 69 -1.25 6.33 -10.04
C LYS A 69 -0.84 5.35 -8.92
N LEU A 70 -1.24 5.64 -7.68
CA LEU A 70 -0.87 4.83 -6.52
C LEU A 70 -1.62 3.49 -6.47
N VAL A 71 -2.89 3.46 -6.89
CA VAL A 71 -3.66 2.21 -7.07
C VAL A 71 -2.99 1.30 -8.09
N LEU A 72 -2.56 1.84 -9.24
CA LEU A 72 -1.87 1.05 -10.27
C LEU A 72 -0.56 0.47 -9.73
N PHE A 73 0.22 1.28 -9.02
CA PHE A 73 1.46 0.81 -8.39
C PHE A 73 1.22 -0.33 -7.40
N LEU A 74 0.29 -0.17 -6.45
CA LEU A 74 0.00 -1.23 -5.47
C LEU A 74 -0.62 -2.47 -6.11
N SER A 75 -1.42 -2.32 -7.16
CA SER A 75 -2.00 -3.46 -7.89
C SER A 75 -0.93 -4.28 -8.60
N ASP A 76 0.04 -3.61 -9.21
CA ASP A 76 1.17 -4.27 -9.85
C ASP A 76 2.07 -4.96 -8.82
N LEU A 77 2.38 -4.28 -7.71
CA LEU A 77 3.12 -4.88 -6.59
C LEU A 77 2.41 -6.11 -6.04
N TYR A 78 1.10 -6.03 -5.78
CA TYR A 78 0.30 -7.15 -5.27
C TYR A 78 0.33 -8.34 -6.23
N ARG A 79 0.18 -8.06 -7.53
CA ARG A 79 0.28 -9.08 -8.58
C ARG A 79 1.64 -9.76 -8.56
N GLN A 80 2.74 -9.01 -8.50
CA GLN A 80 4.08 -9.56 -8.44
C GLN A 80 4.31 -10.41 -7.18
N THR A 81 3.73 -10.01 -6.05
CA THR A 81 3.93 -10.73 -4.78
C THR A 81 3.14 -12.04 -4.70
N TYR A 82 1.95 -12.13 -5.29
CA TYR A 82 1.04 -13.27 -5.08
C TYR A 82 0.68 -14.07 -6.34
N PHE A 83 1.08 -13.62 -7.54
CA PHE A 83 0.70 -14.25 -8.82
C PHE A 83 1.88 -14.38 -9.81
N ASN A 84 3.12 -14.36 -9.33
CA ASN A 84 4.28 -14.74 -10.13
C ASN A 84 4.48 -16.27 -10.04
N ASP A 85 4.11 -16.98 -11.11
CA ASP A 85 4.63 -18.31 -11.45
C ASP A 85 6.02 -18.19 -12.10
#